data_AF-A0A9N9W5F0-F1
#
_entry.id   AF-A0A9N9W5F0-F1
#
_cell.length_a   1.000
_cell.length_b   1.000
_cell.length_c   1.000
_cell.angle_alpha   90.00
_cell.angle_beta   90.00
_cell.angle_gamma   90.00
#
_symmetry.space_group_name_H-M   'P 1'
#
loop_
_entity.id
_entity.type
_entity.pdbx_description
1 polymer ?
#
loop_
_entity_poly.entity_id
_entity_poly.type
_entity_poly.pdbx_seq_one_letter_code
_entity_poly.pdbx_strand_id
1 'polypeptide(L)'
;MAVLTDYTYVFALGTIFALLEAFNNGANDVANAWATSVSSRSISYRWAMMACLVFEMLGALTVGARTASTIKNGIIDADSFRDNAGVQLLAFACAAAGAGIWVMYCSRNSITVSSTYSLVSSLVGVGIATVGVKGVRWGWYDGNGIGAIFAGLLMAPVCSAAFGAIIFMLIKVTVHMRTNCVAWAVWTSPFFFLIAGTICTLSVVYKGSPKLGLDQKPAWFIAAVTLGVGFGLCLLSTLFFLPFVHARVMKKDYTLRWWHIVQGPLLFRRVPPPDAYAARIPNYAVVQHPSSESESVRELKVLSPDLRNPDRITPSAYNPEAADYDKMSIRSEIVPVTQQRYRKLIKNAEERHHANLRRKNSPLGWAMRVLHDNPMGAGSIHEFENLKIVLKRIPAMIVVGLFYGAEYDIHTAQIGIEGTPDGLRMSRVYSQATKYPNQVEYLYSFIQIITACTASFAHGANDVGNAVGVWAGMYAAWSTGKPAAAKESVPLWQIAVIALTLCFGFITYGYNIMKVMGNKITYHSPSRGSSMEMGAAITVMVFSQYKLPVSTTMCITGATVGVGLCNGTLKAVNWNRVGLVILSWFFTVPCAGVIGGVLMGLALNTPHF
;
A
#
# COMPACT_ATOMS: atom_id res chain seq x y z
N MET A 1 9.49 -42.10 -6.25
CA MET A 1 9.95 -40.82 -6.82
C MET A 1 10.90 -40.23 -5.78
N ALA A 2 12.17 -40.03 -6.12
CA ALA A 2 13.19 -39.71 -5.11
C ALA A 2 13.14 -38.21 -4.77
N VAL A 3 12.81 -37.89 -3.52
CA VAL A 3 13.02 -36.57 -2.95
C VAL A 3 14.52 -36.29 -2.98
N LEU A 4 14.94 -35.07 -3.30
CA LEU A 4 16.34 -34.63 -3.19
C LEU A 4 16.70 -34.46 -1.72
N THR A 5 16.79 -35.57 -0.97
CA THR A 5 17.04 -35.59 0.47
C THR A 5 18.31 -34.86 0.82
N ASP A 6 19.34 -35.01 -0.01
CA ASP A 6 20.66 -34.39 0.16
C ASP A 6 20.60 -32.86 0.06
N TYR A 7 19.63 -32.30 -0.69
CA TYR A 7 19.45 -30.86 -0.86
C TYR A 7 18.31 -30.27 0.00
N THR A 8 17.81 -31.03 0.98
CA THR A 8 16.71 -30.57 1.85
C THR A 8 17.09 -29.32 2.63
N TYR A 9 18.36 -29.15 3.00
CA TYR A 9 18.84 -27.92 3.65
C TYR A 9 18.75 -26.70 2.73
N VAL A 10 19.04 -26.85 1.42
CA VAL A 10 18.89 -25.78 0.41
C VAL A 10 17.43 -25.42 0.26
N PHE A 11 16.54 -26.41 0.19
CA PHE A 11 15.11 -26.18 0.14
C PHE A 11 14.57 -25.48 1.39
N ALA A 12 15.03 -25.87 2.58
CA ALA A 12 14.62 -25.26 3.84
C ALA A 12 15.06 -23.78 3.92
N LEU A 13 16.32 -23.48 3.60
CA LEU A 13 16.84 -22.11 3.54
C LEU A 13 16.14 -21.29 2.46
N GLY A 14 15.98 -21.86 1.25
CA GLY A 14 15.26 -21.23 0.15
C GLY A 14 13.81 -20.91 0.50
N THR A 15 13.14 -21.78 1.25
CA THR A 15 11.79 -21.53 1.78
C THR A 15 11.77 -20.37 2.76
N ILE A 16 12.74 -20.28 3.68
CA ILE A 16 12.84 -19.13 4.61
C ILE A 16 13.01 -17.82 3.82
N PHE A 17 13.87 -17.80 2.80
CA PHE A 17 14.06 -16.62 1.98
C PHE A 17 12.87 -16.27 1.09
N ALA A 18 12.15 -17.27 0.57
CA ALA A 18 10.90 -17.03 -0.15
C ALA A 18 9.80 -16.45 0.76
N LEU A 19 9.69 -16.94 1.99
CA LEU A 19 8.78 -16.36 2.98
C LEU A 19 9.23 -14.95 3.41
N LEU A 20 10.53 -14.70 3.50
CA LEU A 20 11.07 -13.35 3.75
C LEU A 20 10.75 -12.39 2.60
N GLU A 21 10.86 -12.84 1.36
CA GLU A 21 10.46 -12.07 0.18
C GLU A 21 8.96 -11.77 0.22
N ALA A 22 8.10 -12.76 0.47
CA ALA A 22 6.67 -12.56 0.64
C ALA A 22 6.33 -11.57 1.77
N PHE A 23 7.00 -11.70 2.92
CA PHE A 23 6.89 -10.78 4.06
C PHE A 23 7.26 -9.35 3.66
N ASN A 24 8.35 -9.20 2.92
CA ASN A 24 8.82 -7.89 2.45
C ASN A 24 7.88 -7.26 1.44
N ASN A 25 7.23 -8.05 0.59
CA ASN A 25 6.22 -7.56 -0.36
C ASN A 25 5.02 -6.99 0.41
N GLY A 26 4.64 -7.64 1.51
CA GLY A 26 3.66 -7.09 2.45
C GLY A 26 4.11 -5.79 3.11
N ALA A 27 5.34 -5.77 3.62
CA ALA A 27 5.87 -4.61 4.32
C ALA A 27 6.10 -3.39 3.43
N ASN A 28 6.46 -3.61 2.15
CA ASN A 28 6.74 -2.54 1.19
C ASN A 28 5.54 -2.20 0.31
N ASP A 29 5.03 -3.16 -0.44
CA ASP A 29 4.13 -2.89 -1.57
C ASP A 29 2.67 -2.79 -1.13
N VAL A 30 2.20 -3.66 -0.23
CA VAL A 30 0.84 -3.52 0.35
C VAL A 30 0.70 -2.24 1.15
N ALA A 31 1.76 -1.85 1.86
CA ALA A 31 1.83 -0.57 2.56
C ALA A 31 1.58 0.61 1.62
N ASN A 32 1.99 0.49 0.35
CA ASN A 32 1.78 1.51 -0.66
C ASN A 32 0.33 1.55 -1.16
N ALA A 33 -0.35 0.40 -1.24
CA ALA A 33 -1.76 0.32 -1.60
C ALA A 33 -2.70 0.93 -0.54
N TRP A 34 -2.36 0.83 0.75
CA TRP A 34 -3.16 1.38 1.86
C TRP A 34 -2.67 2.76 2.36
N ALA A 35 -1.51 3.23 1.89
CA ALA A 35 -0.94 4.51 2.33
C ALA A 35 -1.89 5.68 2.04
N THR A 36 -2.52 5.73 0.87
CA THR A 36 -3.43 6.80 0.44
C THR A 36 -4.69 6.88 1.30
N SER A 37 -5.32 5.73 1.60
CA SER A 37 -6.58 5.66 2.37
C SER A 37 -6.37 5.88 3.86
N VAL A 38 -5.22 5.46 4.41
CA VAL A 38 -4.86 5.77 5.80
C VAL A 38 -4.41 7.22 5.93
N SER A 39 -3.57 7.72 5.01
CA SER A 39 -3.04 9.09 5.05
C SER A 39 -4.12 10.17 4.90
N SER A 40 -5.15 9.89 4.11
CA SER A 40 -6.34 10.74 3.95
C SER A 40 -7.36 10.60 5.08
N ARG A 41 -7.12 9.72 6.08
CA ARG A 41 -8.01 9.41 7.21
C ARG A 41 -9.33 8.76 6.81
N SER A 42 -9.42 8.17 5.62
CA SER A 42 -10.61 7.43 5.16
C SER A 42 -10.81 6.14 5.93
N ILE A 43 -9.72 5.47 6.32
CA ILE A 43 -9.75 4.25 7.12
C ILE A 43 -8.66 4.32 8.19
N SER A 44 -8.93 3.75 9.37
CA SER A 44 -7.88 3.61 10.38
C SER A 44 -6.89 2.51 9.97
N TYR A 45 -5.65 2.62 10.43
CA TYR A 45 -4.63 1.62 10.09
C TYR A 45 -5.04 0.18 10.50
N ARG A 46 -5.72 0.04 11.65
CA ARG A 46 -6.22 -1.26 12.12
C ARG A 46 -7.26 -1.87 11.19
N TRP A 47 -8.17 -1.06 10.67
CA TRP A 47 -9.16 -1.53 9.70
C TRP A 47 -8.53 -1.80 8.34
N ALA A 48 -7.52 -1.01 7.93
CA ALA A 48 -6.75 -1.29 6.71
C ALA A 48 -6.05 -2.65 6.76
N MET A 49 -5.47 -3.03 7.91
CA MET A 49 -4.88 -4.37 8.10
C MET A 49 -5.90 -5.50 7.97
N MET A 50 -7.11 -5.35 8.54
CA MET A 50 -8.17 -6.35 8.41
C MET A 50 -8.69 -6.45 6.98
N ALA A 51 -8.87 -5.31 6.30
CA ALA A 51 -9.29 -5.28 4.91
C ALA A 51 -8.22 -5.87 3.98
N CYS A 52 -6.96 -5.53 4.21
CA CYS A 52 -5.81 -6.15 3.54
C CYS A 52 -5.86 -7.68 3.63
N LEU A 53 -6.01 -8.24 4.84
CA LEU A 53 -6.07 -9.69 5.02
C LEU A 53 -7.15 -10.34 4.14
N VAL A 54 -8.31 -9.70 4.03
CA VAL A 54 -9.42 -10.22 3.21
C VAL A 54 -9.14 -10.04 1.71
N PHE A 55 -8.82 -8.82 1.27
CA PHE A 55 -8.76 -8.50 -0.16
C PHE A 55 -7.47 -8.98 -0.83
N GLU A 56 -6.32 -8.95 -0.15
CA GLU A 56 -5.08 -9.57 -0.66
C GLU A 56 -5.26 -11.08 -0.80
N MET A 57 -5.83 -11.76 0.22
CA MET A 57 -6.09 -13.20 0.14
C MET A 57 -7.08 -13.54 -0.98
N LEU A 58 -8.18 -12.77 -1.11
CA LEU A 58 -9.14 -12.98 -2.19
C LEU A 58 -8.47 -12.81 -3.56
N GLY A 59 -7.68 -11.75 -3.75
CA GLY A 59 -6.93 -11.52 -5.00
C GLY A 59 -5.96 -12.65 -5.30
N ALA A 60 -5.17 -13.04 -4.31
CA ALA A 60 -4.20 -14.12 -4.42
C ALA A 60 -4.84 -15.47 -4.77
N LEU A 61 -5.87 -15.88 -4.03
CA LEU A 61 -6.50 -17.19 -4.19
C LEU A 61 -7.35 -17.30 -5.46
N THR A 62 -8.01 -16.21 -5.87
CA THR A 62 -8.89 -16.22 -7.05
C THR A 62 -8.12 -15.97 -8.35
N VAL A 63 -7.01 -15.22 -8.32
CA VAL A 63 -6.32 -14.70 -9.51
C VAL A 63 -4.82 -14.98 -9.54
N GLY A 64 -4.15 -15.21 -8.41
CA GLY A 64 -2.68 -15.26 -8.31
C GLY A 64 -2.00 -16.44 -9.01
N ALA A 65 -2.73 -17.50 -9.38
CA ALA A 65 -2.15 -18.71 -9.97
C ALA A 65 -1.48 -18.48 -11.34
N ARG A 66 -1.98 -17.53 -12.15
CA ARG A 66 -1.49 -17.31 -13.52
C ARG A 66 -0.20 -16.48 -13.55
N THR A 67 -0.04 -15.50 -12.68
CA THR A 67 1.16 -14.65 -12.56
C THR A 67 2.40 -15.46 -12.18
N ALA A 68 2.23 -16.47 -11.32
CA ALA A 68 3.30 -17.38 -10.93
C ALA A 68 3.99 -18.09 -12.11
N SER A 69 3.22 -18.44 -13.15
CA SER A 69 3.75 -19.10 -14.35
C SER A 69 4.62 -18.18 -15.22
N THR A 70 4.49 -16.86 -15.09
CA THR A 70 5.22 -15.88 -15.92
C THR A 70 6.66 -15.70 -15.41
N ILE A 71 6.85 -15.55 -14.09
CA ILE A 71 8.19 -15.37 -13.50
C ILE A 71 9.04 -16.63 -13.62
N LYS A 72 8.45 -17.80 -13.38
CA LYS A 72 9.15 -19.09 -13.44
C LYS A 72 9.78 -19.35 -14.82
N ASN A 73 9.11 -18.95 -15.90
CA ASN A 73 9.46 -19.34 -17.28
C ASN A 73 10.02 -18.20 -18.13
N GLY A 74 9.78 -16.94 -17.76
CA GLY A 74 10.15 -15.78 -18.59
C GLY A 74 11.64 -15.43 -18.52
N ILE A 75 12.31 -15.74 -17.41
CA ILE A 75 13.64 -15.14 -17.10
C ILE A 75 14.79 -16.12 -17.33
N ILE A 76 14.69 -17.35 -16.81
CA ILE A 76 15.66 -18.42 -17.05
C ILE A 76 14.91 -19.62 -17.61
N ASP A 77 15.36 -20.12 -18.76
CA ASP A 77 14.73 -21.29 -19.38
C ASP A 77 15.02 -22.55 -18.56
N ALA A 78 14.02 -23.41 -18.37
CA ALA A 78 14.18 -24.64 -17.59
C ALA A 78 15.23 -25.57 -18.23
N ASP A 79 15.30 -25.57 -19.56
CA ASP A 79 16.28 -26.34 -20.35
C ASP A 79 17.72 -25.86 -20.11
N SER A 80 17.90 -24.61 -19.68
CA SER A 80 19.24 -24.06 -19.41
C SER A 80 19.90 -24.69 -18.18
N PHE A 81 19.12 -25.33 -17.29
CA PHE A 81 19.64 -26.05 -16.14
C PHE A 81 20.12 -27.48 -16.46
N ARG A 82 20.09 -27.91 -17.73
CA ARG A 82 20.58 -29.22 -18.20
C ARG A 82 20.06 -30.40 -17.36
N ASP A 83 18.76 -30.39 -17.09
CA ASP A 83 18.09 -31.38 -16.23
C ASP A 83 18.58 -31.47 -14.77
N ASN A 84 19.39 -30.51 -14.30
CA ASN A 84 19.89 -30.50 -12.93
C ASN A 84 18.94 -29.74 -11.98
N ALA A 85 18.04 -30.51 -11.36
CA ALA A 85 17.10 -29.99 -10.37
C ALA A 85 17.78 -29.35 -9.14
N GLY A 86 18.97 -29.81 -8.75
CA GLY A 86 19.73 -29.24 -7.63
C GLY A 86 20.22 -27.82 -7.91
N VAL A 87 20.75 -27.58 -9.11
CA VAL A 87 21.19 -26.24 -9.54
C VAL A 87 19.99 -25.30 -9.69
N GLN A 88 18.86 -25.77 -10.22
CA GLN A 88 17.64 -24.95 -10.29
C GLN A 88 17.12 -24.58 -8.89
N LEU A 89 17.11 -25.53 -7.95
CA LEU A 89 16.72 -25.30 -6.57
C LEU A 89 17.62 -24.24 -5.91
N LEU A 90 18.94 -24.37 -6.06
CA LEU A 90 19.91 -23.43 -5.53
C LEU A 90 19.75 -22.04 -6.19
N ALA A 91 19.57 -21.98 -7.50
CA ALA A 91 19.36 -20.75 -8.25
C ALA A 91 18.14 -19.97 -7.72
N PHE A 92 17.00 -20.64 -7.55
CA PHE A 92 15.80 -20.01 -7.01
C PHE A 92 15.94 -19.62 -5.53
N ALA A 93 16.66 -20.39 -4.72
CA ALA A 93 16.97 -20.04 -3.33
C ALA A 93 17.85 -18.77 -3.26
N CYS A 94 18.91 -18.69 -4.06
CA CYS A 94 19.77 -17.50 -4.16
C CYS A 94 19.02 -16.29 -4.70
N ALA A 95 18.12 -16.49 -5.67
CA ALA A 95 17.32 -15.40 -6.23
C ALA A 95 16.36 -14.82 -5.18
N ALA A 96 15.65 -15.69 -4.44
CA ALA A 96 14.77 -15.28 -3.34
C ALA A 96 15.56 -14.59 -2.22
N ALA A 97 16.75 -15.10 -1.87
CA ALA A 97 17.62 -14.49 -0.87
C ALA A 97 18.08 -13.09 -1.30
N GLY A 98 18.56 -12.93 -2.54
CA GLY A 98 19.04 -11.64 -3.04
C GLY A 98 17.95 -10.58 -3.08
N ALA A 99 16.76 -10.95 -3.56
CA ALA A 99 15.61 -10.06 -3.57
C ALA A 99 15.13 -9.73 -2.15
N GLY A 100 14.97 -10.75 -1.29
CA GLY A 100 14.52 -10.57 0.09
C GLY A 100 15.46 -9.71 0.93
N ILE A 101 16.78 -9.86 0.80
CA ILE A 101 17.76 -9.04 1.52
C ILE A 101 17.67 -7.57 1.09
N TRP A 102 17.62 -7.31 -0.23
CA TRP A 102 17.53 -5.95 -0.75
C TRP A 102 16.24 -5.25 -0.33
N VAL A 103 15.09 -5.91 -0.48
CA VAL A 103 13.81 -5.30 -0.13
C VAL A 103 13.71 -5.10 1.39
N MET A 104 14.20 -6.03 2.21
CA MET A 104 14.25 -5.85 3.67
C MET A 104 15.09 -4.63 4.06
N TYR A 105 16.27 -4.48 3.44
CA TYR A 105 17.11 -3.30 3.66
C TYR A 105 16.39 -2.00 3.29
N CYS A 106 15.70 -1.98 2.15
CA CYS A 106 14.93 -0.82 1.71
C CYS A 106 13.76 -0.51 2.66
N SER A 107 12.96 -1.51 3.02
CA SER A 107 11.82 -1.39 3.94
C SER A 107 12.25 -0.86 5.31
N ARG A 108 13.37 -1.36 5.84
CA ARG A 108 13.95 -0.88 7.11
C ARG A 108 14.34 0.59 7.06
N ASN A 109 14.89 1.02 5.93
CA ASN A 109 15.27 2.42 5.70
C ASN A 109 14.10 3.29 5.20
N SER A 110 12.87 2.75 5.17
CA SER A 110 11.67 3.45 4.67
C SER A 110 11.82 3.92 3.21
N ILE A 111 12.58 3.15 2.41
CA ILE A 111 12.76 3.35 0.96
C ILE A 111 11.74 2.48 0.24
N THR A 112 10.93 3.12 -0.59
CA THR A 112 9.93 2.49 -1.43
C THR A 112 10.62 1.93 -2.67
N VAL A 113 10.54 0.62 -2.86
CA VAL A 113 11.15 -0.09 -4.00
C VAL A 113 10.13 -1.07 -4.57
N SER A 114 10.44 -1.68 -5.71
CA SER A 114 9.61 -2.74 -6.26
C SER A 114 10.13 -4.11 -5.85
N SER A 115 9.31 -4.91 -5.17
CA SER A 115 9.58 -6.33 -4.98
C SER A 115 9.76 -7.08 -6.30
N THR A 116 8.81 -6.89 -7.22
CA THR A 116 8.76 -7.54 -8.54
C THR A 116 10.07 -7.35 -9.30
N TYR A 117 10.55 -6.10 -9.44
CA TYR A 117 11.82 -5.85 -10.11
C TYR A 117 13.03 -6.31 -9.28
N SER A 118 12.94 -6.34 -7.95
CA SER A 118 14.01 -6.91 -7.12
C SER A 118 14.17 -8.42 -7.39
N LEU A 119 13.06 -9.16 -7.46
CA LEU A 119 13.05 -10.59 -7.75
C LEU A 119 13.49 -10.88 -9.18
N VAL A 120 12.94 -10.16 -10.17
CA VAL A 120 13.36 -10.29 -11.57
C VAL A 120 14.84 -10.02 -11.72
N SER A 121 15.34 -8.94 -11.13
CA SER A 121 16.76 -8.57 -11.27
C SER A 121 17.68 -9.57 -10.57
N SER A 122 17.27 -10.06 -9.40
CA SER A 122 17.98 -11.14 -8.69
C SER A 122 18.04 -12.43 -9.53
N LEU A 123 16.93 -12.83 -10.17
CA LEU A 123 16.89 -13.95 -11.11
C LEU A 123 17.80 -13.72 -12.32
N VAL A 124 17.86 -12.52 -12.88
CA VAL A 124 18.80 -12.18 -13.96
C VAL A 124 20.24 -12.35 -13.50
N GLY A 125 20.60 -11.85 -12.31
CA GLY A 125 21.94 -12.01 -11.74
C GLY A 125 22.33 -13.47 -11.51
N VAL A 126 21.41 -14.27 -10.96
CA VAL A 126 21.57 -15.72 -10.81
C VAL A 126 21.72 -16.41 -12.16
N GLY A 127 20.93 -16.00 -13.16
CA GLY A 127 21.01 -16.50 -14.53
C GLY A 127 22.38 -16.24 -15.15
N ILE A 128 22.92 -15.03 -14.99
CA ILE A 128 24.27 -14.68 -15.46
C ILE A 128 25.33 -15.56 -14.77
N ALA A 129 25.20 -15.80 -13.46
CA ALA A 129 26.16 -16.62 -12.71
C ALA A 129 26.09 -18.12 -13.07
N THR A 130 24.93 -18.63 -13.50
CA THR A 130 24.71 -20.06 -13.80
C THR A 130 24.98 -20.42 -15.25
N VAL A 131 24.41 -19.67 -16.18
CA VAL A 131 24.38 -20.00 -17.61
C VAL A 131 25.16 -19.00 -18.47
N GLY A 132 25.76 -17.99 -17.83
CA GLY A 132 26.49 -16.91 -18.49
C GLY A 132 25.58 -15.86 -19.12
N VAL A 133 26.17 -14.72 -19.49
CA VAL A 133 25.43 -13.58 -20.08
C VAL A 133 24.63 -13.98 -21.31
N LYS A 134 25.12 -14.92 -22.13
CA LYS A 134 24.44 -15.36 -23.36
C LYS A 134 23.25 -16.30 -23.10
N GLY A 135 23.19 -16.96 -21.94
CA GLY A 135 22.09 -17.86 -21.57
C GLY A 135 20.84 -17.12 -21.06
N VAL A 136 20.92 -15.79 -20.90
CA VAL A 136 19.87 -14.95 -20.38
C VAL A 136 19.08 -14.30 -21.54
N ARG A 137 17.74 -14.30 -21.46
CA ARG A 137 16.85 -13.80 -22.52
C ARG A 137 16.74 -12.27 -22.54
N TRP A 138 17.75 -11.58 -23.09
CA TRP A 138 17.83 -10.11 -23.11
C TRP A 138 16.80 -9.39 -24.01
N GLY A 139 16.36 -10.01 -25.10
CA GLY A 139 15.45 -9.42 -26.09
C GLY A 139 14.01 -9.16 -25.58
N TRP A 140 13.11 -8.76 -26.47
CA TRP A 140 11.69 -8.52 -26.14
C TRP A 140 10.86 -9.82 -26.06
N TYR A 141 11.22 -10.86 -26.83
CA TYR A 141 10.61 -12.22 -26.86
C TYR A 141 9.10 -12.26 -26.56
N ASP A 142 8.27 -11.64 -27.40
CA ASP A 142 6.81 -11.56 -27.25
C ASP A 142 6.32 -11.10 -25.86
N GLY A 143 7.04 -10.16 -25.24
CA GLY A 143 6.72 -9.63 -23.92
C GLY A 143 7.33 -10.40 -22.75
N ASN A 144 7.94 -11.56 -22.99
CA ASN A 144 8.51 -12.39 -21.92
C ASN A 144 10.01 -12.14 -21.68
N GLY A 145 10.66 -11.41 -22.59
CA GLY A 145 12.07 -11.13 -22.46
C GLY A 145 12.39 -9.97 -21.53
N ILE A 146 13.64 -9.90 -21.06
CA ILE A 146 14.10 -8.92 -20.08
C ILE A 146 13.91 -7.48 -20.56
N GLY A 147 14.09 -7.23 -21.87
CA GLY A 147 13.82 -5.92 -22.46
C GLY A 147 12.37 -5.47 -22.31
N ALA A 148 11.41 -6.40 -22.42
CA ALA A 148 9.99 -6.10 -22.21
C ALA A 148 9.67 -5.84 -20.74
N ILE A 149 10.27 -6.63 -19.84
CA ILE A 149 10.09 -6.46 -18.40
C ILE A 149 10.62 -5.09 -17.96
N PHE A 150 11.84 -4.70 -18.37
CA PHE A 150 12.39 -3.39 -18.01
C PHE A 150 11.73 -2.21 -18.73
N ALA A 151 11.15 -2.39 -19.92
CA ALA A 151 10.32 -1.34 -20.52
C ALA A 151 9.09 -1.03 -19.66
N GLY A 152 8.53 -2.05 -19.00
CA GLY A 152 7.48 -1.91 -17.99
C GLY A 152 7.85 -0.96 -16.84
N LEU A 153 9.13 -0.79 -16.53
CA LEU A 153 9.62 0.08 -15.45
C LEU A 153 9.26 1.55 -15.71
N LEU A 154 9.27 1.97 -16.97
CA LEU A 154 8.86 3.31 -17.38
C LEU A 154 7.40 3.36 -17.79
N MET A 155 6.93 2.38 -18.56
CA MET A 155 5.58 2.42 -19.12
C MET A 155 4.50 2.36 -18.02
N ALA A 156 4.65 1.53 -16.99
CA ALA A 156 3.64 1.37 -15.95
C ALA A 156 3.38 2.66 -15.15
N PRO A 157 4.39 3.35 -14.57
CA PRO A 157 4.14 4.61 -13.89
C PRO A 157 3.54 5.69 -14.80
N VAL A 158 3.92 5.75 -16.08
CA VAL A 158 3.38 6.72 -17.04
C VAL A 158 1.90 6.43 -17.35
N CYS A 159 1.57 5.17 -17.66
CA CYS A 159 0.17 4.75 -17.87
C CYS A 159 -0.68 5.02 -16.63
N SER A 160 -0.14 4.73 -15.44
CA SER A 160 -0.84 4.96 -14.18
C SER A 160 -1.02 6.44 -13.87
N ALA A 161 -0.03 7.27 -14.18
CA ALA A 161 -0.16 8.73 -14.11
C ALA A 161 -1.29 9.23 -15.01
N ALA A 162 -1.38 8.72 -16.24
CA ALA A 162 -2.44 9.08 -17.18
C ALA A 162 -3.82 8.64 -16.67
N PHE A 163 -4.00 7.38 -16.28
CA PHE A 163 -5.28 6.89 -15.78
C PHE A 163 -5.71 7.61 -14.48
N GLY A 164 -4.79 7.78 -13.53
CA GLY A 164 -5.06 8.53 -12.30
C GLY A 164 -5.47 9.99 -12.58
N ALA A 165 -4.75 10.67 -13.48
CA ALA A 165 -5.06 12.04 -13.89
C ALA A 165 -6.42 12.13 -14.60
N ILE A 166 -6.74 11.20 -15.50
CA ILE A 166 -8.04 11.15 -16.19
C ILE A 166 -9.18 11.00 -15.18
N ILE A 167 -9.08 10.04 -14.27
CA ILE A 167 -10.10 9.78 -13.25
C ILE A 167 -10.30 11.01 -12.36
N PHE A 168 -9.21 11.61 -11.89
CA PHE A 168 -9.30 12.77 -11.03
C PHE A 168 -9.84 14.01 -11.78
N MET A 169 -9.46 14.21 -13.04
CA MET A 169 -10.02 15.29 -13.87
C MET A 169 -11.51 15.09 -14.13
N LEU A 170 -11.96 13.85 -14.35
CA LEU A 170 -13.38 13.54 -14.45
C LEU A 170 -14.11 13.91 -13.15
N ILE A 171 -13.59 13.54 -11.98
CA ILE A 171 -14.15 13.93 -10.68
C ILE A 171 -14.15 15.46 -10.52
N LYS A 172 -13.06 16.12 -10.89
CA LYS A 172 -12.92 17.57 -10.77
C LYS A 172 -14.00 18.30 -11.59
N VAL A 173 -14.20 17.89 -12.84
CA VAL A 173 -15.18 18.51 -13.76
C VAL A 173 -16.62 18.15 -13.40
N THR A 174 -16.88 16.89 -13.03
CA THR A 174 -18.25 16.42 -12.75
C THR A 174 -18.74 16.81 -11.36
N VAL A 175 -17.85 16.86 -10.37
CA VAL A 175 -18.20 17.09 -8.96
C VAL A 175 -17.65 18.41 -8.44
N HIS A 176 -16.34 18.60 -8.42
CA HIS A 176 -15.73 19.73 -7.69
C HIS A 176 -15.96 21.10 -8.31
N MET A 177 -16.08 21.21 -9.64
CA MET A 177 -16.32 22.46 -10.35
C MET A 177 -17.81 22.87 -10.39
N ARG A 178 -18.72 22.02 -9.90
CA ARG A 178 -20.16 22.30 -9.90
C ARG A 178 -20.56 23.12 -8.67
N THR A 179 -21.54 24.01 -8.84
CA THR A 179 -22.11 24.84 -7.77
C THR A 179 -22.63 24.00 -6.60
N ASN A 180 -23.36 22.92 -6.88
CA ASN A 180 -23.84 21.94 -5.89
C ASN A 180 -22.95 20.69 -5.84
N CYS A 181 -21.68 20.87 -5.49
CA CYS A 181 -20.69 19.78 -5.49
C CYS A 181 -21.10 18.55 -4.64
N VAL A 182 -21.73 18.75 -3.48
CA VAL A 182 -22.16 17.64 -2.59
C VAL A 182 -23.21 16.75 -3.26
N ALA A 183 -24.20 17.34 -3.92
CA ALA A 183 -25.25 16.58 -4.60
C ALA A 183 -24.65 15.74 -5.75
N TRP A 184 -23.81 16.36 -6.58
CA TRP A 184 -23.12 15.64 -7.66
C TRP A 184 -22.23 14.51 -7.15
N ALA A 185 -21.56 14.69 -6.01
CA ALA A 185 -20.76 13.64 -5.38
C ALA A 185 -21.63 12.44 -4.98
N VAL A 186 -22.83 12.67 -4.43
CA VAL A 186 -23.80 11.61 -4.10
C VAL A 186 -24.26 10.89 -5.36
N TRP A 187 -24.79 11.61 -6.36
CA TRP A 187 -25.39 11.02 -7.55
C TRP A 187 -24.40 10.26 -8.43
N THR A 188 -23.13 10.67 -8.46
CA THR A 188 -22.07 10.01 -9.24
C THR A 188 -21.40 8.84 -8.48
N SER A 189 -21.62 8.71 -7.17
CA SER A 189 -20.97 7.68 -6.36
C SER A 189 -21.17 6.22 -6.82
N PRO A 190 -22.33 5.80 -7.39
CA PRO A 190 -22.51 4.43 -7.88
C PRO A 190 -21.58 4.06 -9.05
N PHE A 191 -21.12 5.04 -9.83
CA PHE A 191 -20.25 4.79 -10.98
C PHE A 191 -18.87 4.23 -10.57
N PHE A 192 -18.39 4.53 -9.37
CA PHE A 192 -17.15 3.92 -8.85
C PHE A 192 -17.30 2.41 -8.63
N PHE A 193 -18.50 1.93 -8.29
CA PHE A 193 -18.78 0.50 -8.17
C PHE A 193 -18.79 -0.19 -9.53
N LEU A 194 -19.21 0.52 -10.58
CA LEU A 194 -19.10 0.04 -11.95
C LEU A 194 -17.63 -0.21 -12.31
N ILE A 195 -16.77 0.79 -12.09
CA ILE A 195 -15.34 0.67 -12.42
C ILE A 195 -14.69 -0.42 -11.57
N ALA A 196 -14.86 -0.38 -10.25
CA ALA A 196 -14.29 -1.37 -9.33
C ALA A 196 -14.76 -2.80 -9.66
N GLY A 197 -16.05 -2.98 -9.88
CA GLY A 197 -16.66 -4.26 -10.25
C GLY A 197 -16.13 -4.80 -11.59
N THR A 198 -16.01 -3.91 -12.58
CA THR A 198 -15.46 -4.26 -13.90
C THR A 198 -14.01 -4.69 -13.76
N ILE A 199 -13.17 -3.93 -13.04
CA ILE A 199 -11.74 -4.24 -12.82
C ILE A 199 -11.59 -5.60 -12.14
N CYS A 200 -12.25 -5.83 -11.00
CA CYS A 200 -12.14 -7.10 -10.27
C CYS A 200 -12.60 -8.28 -11.12
N THR A 201 -13.71 -8.14 -11.86
CA THR A 201 -14.22 -9.21 -12.74
C THR A 201 -13.26 -9.47 -13.89
N LEU A 202 -12.66 -8.41 -14.47
CA LEU A 202 -11.66 -8.51 -15.52
C LEU A 202 -10.42 -9.28 -15.03
N SER A 203 -10.00 -9.07 -13.77
CA SER A 203 -8.93 -9.84 -13.13
C SER A 203 -9.27 -11.32 -13.06
N VAL A 204 -10.46 -11.67 -12.60
CA VAL A 204 -10.90 -13.05 -12.48
C VAL A 204 -11.02 -13.72 -13.85
N VAL A 205 -11.50 -13.01 -14.87
CA VAL A 205 -11.64 -13.58 -16.23
C VAL A 205 -10.29 -13.81 -16.91
N TYR A 206 -9.39 -12.82 -16.90
CA TYR A 206 -8.11 -12.91 -17.63
C TYR A 206 -7.00 -13.62 -16.86
N LYS A 207 -7.01 -13.54 -15.53
CA LYS A 207 -5.95 -14.10 -14.68
C LYS A 207 -6.44 -15.20 -13.73
N GLY A 208 -7.74 -15.40 -13.59
CA GLY A 208 -8.29 -16.44 -12.73
C GLY A 208 -7.88 -17.86 -13.14
N SER A 209 -8.37 -18.82 -12.36
CA SER A 209 -8.01 -20.24 -12.46
C SER A 209 -7.98 -20.74 -13.91
N PRO A 210 -6.83 -21.25 -14.40
CA PRO A 210 -6.72 -21.81 -15.76
C PRO A 210 -7.72 -22.94 -16.04
N LYS A 211 -8.20 -23.63 -14.98
CA LYS A 211 -9.21 -24.69 -15.10
C LYS A 211 -10.56 -24.19 -15.61
N LEU A 212 -10.86 -22.90 -15.44
CA LEU A 212 -12.13 -22.32 -15.88
C LEU A 212 -12.12 -21.94 -17.37
N GLY A 213 -10.94 -21.81 -17.99
CA GLY A 213 -10.81 -21.49 -19.43
C GLY A 213 -11.51 -20.19 -19.86
N LEU A 214 -11.69 -19.23 -18.94
CA LEU A 214 -12.48 -18.02 -19.20
C LEU A 214 -11.79 -17.06 -20.17
N ASP A 215 -10.47 -17.09 -20.23
CA ASP A 215 -9.65 -16.28 -21.13
C ASP A 215 -9.69 -16.76 -22.59
N GLN A 216 -10.15 -17.99 -22.82
CA GLN A 216 -10.31 -18.57 -24.17
C GLN A 216 -11.69 -18.26 -24.76
N LYS A 217 -12.58 -17.64 -23.98
CA LYS A 217 -13.92 -17.24 -24.44
C LYS A 217 -13.84 -16.06 -25.40
N PRO A 218 -14.81 -15.91 -26.31
CA PRO A 218 -14.80 -14.81 -27.27
C PRO A 218 -14.87 -13.45 -26.57
N ALA A 219 -14.23 -12.43 -27.16
CA ALA A 219 -14.09 -11.10 -26.54
C ALA A 219 -15.43 -10.46 -26.14
N TRP A 220 -16.51 -10.71 -26.90
CA TRP A 220 -17.85 -10.22 -26.57
C TRP A 220 -18.38 -10.82 -25.27
N PHE A 221 -18.10 -12.10 -24.99
CA PHE A 221 -18.52 -12.78 -23.76
C PHE A 221 -17.78 -12.21 -22.56
N ILE A 222 -16.47 -11.99 -22.71
CA ILE A 222 -15.64 -11.37 -21.68
C ILE A 222 -16.15 -9.95 -21.38
N ALA A 223 -16.40 -9.14 -22.42
CA ALA A 223 -16.96 -7.80 -22.27
C ALA A 223 -18.34 -7.82 -21.61
N ALA A 224 -19.23 -8.74 -22.01
CA ALA A 224 -20.57 -8.87 -21.46
C ALA A 224 -20.57 -9.27 -19.98
N VAL A 225 -19.73 -10.23 -19.58
CA VAL A 225 -19.64 -10.65 -18.18
C VAL A 225 -19.00 -9.56 -17.33
N THR A 226 -17.89 -8.96 -17.78
CA THR A 226 -17.16 -7.96 -17.01
C THR A 226 -17.96 -6.67 -16.82
N LEU A 227 -18.55 -6.14 -17.90
CA LEU A 227 -19.44 -4.99 -17.82
C LEU A 227 -20.76 -5.35 -17.15
N GLY A 228 -21.31 -6.53 -17.37
CA GLY A 228 -22.54 -6.99 -16.75
C GLY A 228 -22.46 -7.02 -15.22
N VAL A 229 -21.36 -7.55 -14.67
CA VAL A 229 -21.09 -7.50 -13.22
C VAL A 229 -20.88 -6.06 -12.74
N GLY A 230 -20.14 -5.24 -13.50
CA GLY A 230 -19.97 -3.82 -13.20
C GLY A 230 -21.30 -3.04 -13.14
N PHE A 231 -22.16 -3.20 -14.14
CA PHE A 231 -23.50 -2.61 -14.18
C PHE A 231 -24.40 -3.16 -13.07
N GLY A 232 -24.32 -4.46 -12.77
CA GLY A 232 -25.04 -5.07 -11.66
C GLY A 232 -24.65 -4.45 -10.32
N LEU A 233 -23.35 -4.27 -10.06
CA LEU A 233 -22.85 -3.60 -8.86
C LEU A 233 -23.21 -2.11 -8.83
N CYS A 234 -23.21 -1.43 -9.98
CA CYS A 234 -23.69 -0.05 -10.10
C CYS A 234 -25.18 0.06 -9.76
N LEU A 235 -26.00 -0.87 -10.24
CA LEU A 235 -27.44 -0.92 -9.94
C LEU A 235 -27.67 -1.18 -8.46
N LEU A 236 -27.00 -2.17 -7.87
CA LEU A 236 -27.08 -2.45 -6.43
C LEU A 236 -26.61 -1.25 -5.60
N SER A 237 -25.53 -0.59 -6.00
CA SER A 237 -25.06 0.63 -5.36
C SER A 237 -26.09 1.76 -5.46
N THR A 238 -26.76 1.91 -6.61
CA THR A 238 -27.84 2.88 -6.80
C THR A 238 -29.05 2.59 -5.90
N LEU A 239 -29.36 1.31 -5.66
CA LEU A 239 -30.49 0.89 -4.82
C LEU A 239 -30.22 0.98 -3.31
N PHE A 240 -28.99 0.68 -2.87
CA PHE A 240 -28.66 0.54 -1.45
C PHE A 240 -27.67 1.60 -0.93
N PHE A 241 -26.58 1.83 -1.66
CA PHE A 241 -25.52 2.75 -1.23
C PHE A 241 -25.89 4.22 -1.46
N LEU A 242 -26.45 4.55 -2.62
CA LEU A 242 -26.87 5.93 -2.96
C LEU A 242 -27.89 6.50 -1.95
N PRO A 243 -28.98 5.80 -1.56
CA PRO A 243 -29.93 6.33 -0.58
C PRO A 243 -29.31 6.49 0.81
N PHE A 244 -28.40 5.58 1.19
CA PHE A 244 -27.65 5.65 2.45
C PHE A 244 -26.74 6.87 2.50
N VAL A 245 -25.94 7.09 1.46
CA VAL A 245 -25.02 8.21 1.39
C VAL A 245 -25.79 9.54 1.25
N HIS A 246 -26.89 9.56 0.51
CA HIS A 246 -27.79 10.71 0.45
C HIS A 246 -28.31 11.09 1.84
N ALA A 247 -28.84 10.13 2.61
CA ALA A 247 -29.35 10.39 3.94
C ALA A 247 -28.24 10.81 4.93
N ARG A 248 -27.04 10.24 4.79
CA ARG A 248 -25.91 10.54 5.70
C ARG A 248 -25.23 11.87 5.40
N VAL A 249 -25.06 12.23 4.13
CA VAL A 249 -24.27 13.40 3.70
C VAL A 249 -25.16 14.60 3.39
N MET A 250 -26.27 14.43 2.64
CA MET A 250 -27.16 15.54 2.30
C MET A 250 -28.15 15.85 3.43
N LYS A 251 -28.79 14.83 4.00
CA LYS A 251 -29.70 15.03 5.16
C LYS A 251 -28.99 15.13 6.50
N LYS A 252 -27.67 14.93 6.52
CA LYS A 252 -26.79 15.05 7.71
C LYS A 252 -27.22 14.17 8.89
N ASP A 253 -27.88 13.04 8.62
CA ASP A 253 -28.40 12.16 9.65
C ASP A 253 -27.27 11.35 10.31
N TYR A 254 -26.82 11.81 11.48
CA TYR A 254 -25.76 11.19 12.27
C TYR A 254 -26.20 9.90 12.99
N THR A 255 -27.51 9.60 13.05
CA THR A 255 -28.03 8.37 13.68
C THR A 255 -27.88 7.14 12.77
N LEU A 256 -27.55 7.34 11.50
CA LEU A 256 -27.34 6.26 10.53
C LEU A 256 -26.12 5.42 10.89
N ARG A 257 -26.36 4.13 11.14
CA ARG A 257 -25.32 3.11 11.29
C ARG A 257 -25.15 2.33 9.99
N TRP A 258 -23.99 1.70 9.81
CA TRP A 258 -23.61 1.09 8.52
C TRP A 258 -24.60 0.03 8.02
N TRP A 259 -25.26 -0.70 8.92
CA TRP A 259 -26.25 -1.73 8.57
C TRP A 259 -27.58 -1.18 8.04
N HIS A 260 -27.87 0.12 8.24
CA HIS A 260 -29.08 0.71 7.66
C HIS A 260 -29.02 0.79 6.13
N ILE A 261 -27.87 0.54 5.50
CA ILE A 261 -27.73 0.47 4.05
C ILE A 261 -28.71 -0.52 3.40
N VAL A 262 -29.09 -1.59 4.11
CA VAL A 262 -30.04 -2.62 3.64
C VAL A 262 -31.46 -2.06 3.43
N GLN A 263 -31.81 -0.95 4.08
CA GLN A 263 -33.12 -0.29 3.92
C GLN A 263 -33.28 0.35 2.53
N GLY A 264 -32.19 0.55 1.80
CA GLY A 264 -32.19 0.98 0.40
C GLY A 264 -33.06 2.21 0.15
N PRO A 265 -34.01 2.18 -0.81
CA PRO A 265 -34.80 3.36 -1.18
C PRO A 265 -35.62 3.99 -0.04
N LEU A 266 -35.93 3.24 1.03
CA LEU A 266 -36.68 3.76 2.17
C LEU A 266 -35.93 4.91 2.88
N LEU A 267 -34.60 4.95 2.79
CA LEU A 267 -33.77 6.02 3.37
C LEU A 267 -34.03 7.40 2.72
N PHE A 268 -34.54 7.44 1.48
CA PHE A 268 -34.97 8.69 0.87
C PHE A 268 -36.17 9.33 1.56
N ARG A 269 -37.02 8.53 2.24
CA ARG A 269 -38.19 9.04 2.97
C ARG A 269 -37.93 9.29 4.45
N ARG A 270 -36.78 8.86 4.97
CA ARG A 270 -36.40 9.08 6.38
C ARG A 270 -36.24 10.57 6.70
N VAL A 271 -36.89 11.03 7.76
CA VAL A 271 -36.76 12.40 8.27
C VAL A 271 -35.51 12.49 9.15
N PRO A 272 -34.61 13.48 8.95
CA PRO A 272 -33.44 13.65 9.80
C PRO A 272 -33.84 14.14 11.20
N PRO A 273 -33.02 13.87 12.24
CA PRO A 273 -33.30 14.37 13.58
C PRO A 273 -33.26 15.91 13.63
N PRO A 274 -34.06 16.53 14.50
CA PRO A 274 -34.28 17.99 14.51
C PRO A 274 -33.04 18.82 14.89
N ASP A 275 -31.98 18.20 15.40
CA ASP A 275 -30.70 18.82 15.75
C ASP A 275 -29.62 18.69 14.64
N ALA A 276 -29.98 18.17 13.46
CA ALA A 276 -29.06 17.91 12.34
C ALA A 276 -28.61 19.18 11.54
N TYR A 277 -28.60 20.36 12.15
CA TYR A 277 -28.21 21.62 11.48
C TYR A 277 -26.73 21.61 11.05
N ALA A 278 -25.85 21.08 11.90
CA ALA A 278 -24.43 20.87 11.63
C ALA A 278 -24.12 19.38 11.57
N ALA A 279 -23.67 18.89 10.41
CA ALA A 279 -23.25 17.51 10.27
C ALA A 279 -21.98 17.29 11.12
N ARG A 280 -21.99 16.30 12.03
CA ARG A 280 -20.79 15.85 12.74
C ARG A 280 -19.89 15.07 11.79
N ILE A 281 -19.22 15.79 10.88
CA ILE A 281 -18.37 15.20 9.85
C ILE A 281 -16.92 15.21 10.36
N PRO A 282 -16.20 14.08 10.30
CA PRO A 282 -14.77 14.05 10.59
C PRO A 282 -14.01 15.05 9.70
N ASN A 283 -12.99 15.71 10.24
CA ASN A 283 -12.16 16.61 9.44
C ASN A 283 -11.16 15.78 8.61
N TYR A 284 -11.27 15.84 7.28
CA TYR A 284 -10.38 15.17 6.33
C TYR A 284 -9.19 16.03 5.90
N ALA A 285 -9.01 17.22 6.48
CA ALA A 285 -7.79 17.98 6.31
C ALA A 285 -6.59 17.19 6.85
N VAL A 286 -5.56 17.08 6.00
CA VAL A 286 -4.34 16.31 6.30
C VAL A 286 -3.59 16.87 7.51
N VAL A 287 -3.40 18.19 7.53
CA VAL A 287 -2.82 18.93 8.66
C VAL A 287 -3.96 19.42 9.53
N GLN A 288 -3.97 18.95 10.78
CA GLN A 288 -4.85 19.46 11.82
C GLN A 288 -3.93 20.06 12.87
N HIS A 289 -3.85 21.39 12.89
CA HIS A 289 -3.33 22.05 14.08
C HIS A 289 -4.28 21.70 15.23
N PRO A 290 -3.77 21.41 16.45
CA PRO A 290 -4.64 21.32 17.60
C PRO A 290 -5.44 22.61 17.65
N SER A 291 -6.73 22.53 17.33
CA SER A 291 -7.58 23.69 17.37
C SER A 291 -7.67 24.13 18.82
N SER A 292 -7.54 25.43 19.03
CA SER A 292 -7.93 26.14 20.25
C SER A 292 -9.38 25.87 20.68
N GLU A 293 -10.14 25.05 19.92
CA GLU A 293 -11.45 24.52 20.27
C GLU A 293 -11.44 23.57 21.48
N SER A 294 -10.35 22.85 21.74
CA SER A 294 -10.27 22.01 22.96
C SER A 294 -10.10 22.84 24.26
N GLU A 295 -9.68 24.10 24.15
CA GLU A 295 -9.67 25.05 25.28
C GLU A 295 -10.94 25.89 25.34
N SER A 296 -11.49 26.33 24.20
CA SER A 296 -12.72 27.15 24.19
C SER A 296 -13.96 26.38 24.68
N VAL A 297 -14.05 25.07 24.43
CA VAL A 297 -15.13 24.21 24.98
C VAL A 297 -14.97 23.98 26.48
N ARG A 298 -13.76 24.14 27.04
CA ARG A 298 -13.51 24.09 28.48
C ARG A 298 -13.87 25.41 29.16
N GLU A 299 -13.57 26.56 28.53
CA GLU A 299 -13.94 27.88 29.07
C GLU A 299 -15.45 28.14 28.99
N LEU A 300 -16.15 27.68 27.94
CA LEU A 300 -17.60 27.81 27.81
C LEU A 300 -18.40 27.01 28.86
N LYS A 301 -17.76 26.08 29.58
CA LYS A 301 -18.39 25.33 30.69
C LYS A 301 -18.21 25.98 32.07
N VAL A 302 -17.37 27.01 32.17
CA VAL A 302 -17.01 27.65 33.46
C VAL A 302 -17.77 28.96 33.69
N LEU A 303 -18.44 29.51 32.67
CA LEU A 303 -19.29 30.69 32.82
C LEU A 303 -20.76 30.31 33.00
N SER A 304 -21.29 30.76 34.14
CA SER A 304 -22.61 30.50 34.74
C SER A 304 -23.83 30.95 33.87
N PRO A 305 -25.05 30.57 34.27
CA PRO A 305 -26.22 30.45 33.41
C PRO A 305 -27.06 31.73 33.37
N ASP A 306 -26.79 32.63 32.44
CA ASP A 306 -27.75 33.67 32.10
C ASP A 306 -27.54 34.10 30.66
N LEU A 307 -28.52 33.77 29.81
CA LEU A 307 -28.95 34.51 28.62
C LEU A 307 -30.00 33.67 27.88
N ARG A 308 -31.25 33.76 28.35
CA ARG A 308 -32.43 33.49 27.52
C ARG A 308 -32.65 34.71 26.64
N ASN A 309 -32.36 34.62 25.34
CA ASN A 309 -33.03 35.47 24.34
C ASN A 309 -32.99 34.81 22.94
N PRO A 310 -34.13 34.55 22.26
CA PRO A 310 -34.15 33.81 20.98
C PRO A 310 -33.86 34.65 19.74
N ASP A 311 -33.71 35.97 19.85
CA ASP A 311 -33.66 36.86 18.68
C ASP A 311 -32.25 37.34 18.38
N ARG A 312 -31.45 36.51 17.70
CA ARG A 312 -30.30 36.91 16.86
C ARG A 312 -29.72 35.70 16.11
N ILE A 313 -30.38 35.31 15.02
CA ILE A 313 -29.77 34.44 14.00
C ILE A 313 -29.41 35.34 12.82
N THR A 314 -28.12 35.63 12.65
CA THR A 314 -27.58 36.16 11.38
C THR A 314 -26.85 35.04 10.64
N PRO A 315 -26.90 34.99 9.30
CA PRO A 315 -26.27 33.92 8.53
C PRO A 315 -24.74 34.08 8.60
N SER A 316 -24.06 32.98 8.89
CA SER A 316 -22.59 32.87 8.84
C SER A 316 -22.07 33.34 7.47
N ALA A 317 -21.47 34.53 7.45
CA ALA A 317 -20.73 35.05 6.33
C ALA A 317 -19.38 34.31 6.24
N TYR A 318 -19.05 33.84 5.03
CA TYR A 318 -17.73 33.37 4.67
C TYR A 318 -16.70 34.48 4.98
N ASN A 319 -15.83 34.24 5.97
CA ASN A 319 -14.79 35.19 6.35
C ASN A 319 -13.51 34.92 5.51
N PRO A 320 -13.10 35.82 4.61
CA PRO A 320 -11.91 35.62 3.76
C PRO A 320 -10.59 35.71 4.56
N GLU A 321 -10.60 36.27 5.77
CA GLU A 321 -9.38 36.56 6.55
C GLU A 321 -8.76 35.30 7.20
N ALA A 322 -9.53 34.21 7.36
CA ALA A 322 -9.00 32.96 7.87
C ALA A 322 -7.98 32.29 6.93
N ALA A 323 -7.96 32.67 5.64
CA ALA A 323 -6.98 32.19 4.67
C ALA A 323 -5.63 32.92 4.73
N ASP A 324 -5.56 34.09 5.38
CA ASP A 324 -4.32 34.88 5.47
C ASP A 324 -3.51 34.61 6.75
N TYR A 325 -4.12 34.04 7.78
CA TYR A 325 -3.37 33.51 8.94
C TYR A 325 -2.42 32.36 8.56
N ASP A 326 -2.76 31.58 7.52
CA ASP A 326 -1.90 30.53 6.96
C ASP A 326 -0.65 31.10 6.25
N LYS A 327 -0.66 32.37 5.83
CA LYS A 327 0.48 33.04 5.17
C LYS A 327 1.40 33.77 6.14
N MET A 328 0.88 34.30 7.25
CA MET A 328 1.66 35.12 8.20
C MET A 328 2.59 34.28 9.09
N SER A 329 2.26 33.01 9.40
CA SER A 329 3.13 32.12 10.19
C SER A 329 4.36 31.60 9.41
N ILE A 330 4.38 31.80 8.09
CA ILE A 330 5.42 31.30 7.17
C ILE A 330 6.70 32.18 7.21
N ARG A 331 6.65 33.37 7.84
CA ARG A 331 7.82 34.23 8.05
C ARG A 331 8.56 33.96 9.37
N SER A 332 8.50 32.74 9.91
CA SER A 332 9.49 32.35 10.92
C SER A 332 10.85 32.23 10.25
N GLU A 333 11.83 32.96 10.77
CA GLU A 333 13.22 32.93 10.31
C GLU A 333 13.67 31.49 10.10
N ILE A 334 14.17 31.19 8.89
CA ILE A 334 14.73 29.89 8.55
C ILE A 334 16.06 29.78 9.30
N VAL A 335 15.99 29.42 10.58
CA VAL A 335 17.17 29.04 11.34
C VAL A 335 17.70 27.76 10.69
N PRO A 336 18.95 27.73 10.18
CA PRO A 336 19.50 26.53 9.58
C PRO A 336 19.47 25.41 10.63
N VAL A 337 18.68 24.38 10.37
CA VAL A 337 18.56 23.23 11.28
C VAL A 337 19.86 22.44 11.17
N THR A 338 20.76 22.61 12.13
CA THR A 338 21.97 21.79 12.25
C THR A 338 21.59 20.31 12.34
N GLN A 339 22.42 19.42 11.77
CA GLN A 339 22.19 17.97 11.78
C GLN A 339 21.91 17.39 13.19
N GLN A 340 22.56 17.96 14.22
CA GLN A 340 22.31 17.60 15.62
C GLN A 340 20.90 17.98 16.09
N ARG A 341 20.42 19.18 15.73
CA ARG A 341 19.06 19.65 16.05
C ARG A 341 18.01 18.78 15.35
N TYR A 342 18.26 18.41 14.08
CA TYR A 342 17.41 17.49 13.34
C TYR A 342 17.29 16.11 14.03
N ARG A 343 18.42 15.51 14.41
CA ARG A 343 18.44 14.23 15.15
C ARG A 343 17.68 14.32 16.47
N LYS A 344 17.84 15.43 17.21
CA LYS A 344 17.14 15.67 18.49
C LYS A 344 15.62 15.80 18.29
N LEU A 345 15.18 16.50 17.23
CA LEU A 345 13.77 16.63 16.89
C LEU A 345 13.12 15.27 16.58
N ILE A 346 13.77 14.45 15.75
CA ILE A 346 13.29 13.10 15.44
C ILE A 346 13.20 12.24 16.70
N LYS A 347 14.26 12.23 17.53
CA LYS A 347 14.29 11.44 18.76
C LYS A 347 13.18 11.86 19.73
N ASN A 348 12.94 13.18 19.86
CA ASN A 348 11.86 13.68 20.70
C ASN A 348 10.47 13.31 20.16
N ALA A 349 10.28 13.33 18.84
CA ALA A 349 9.04 12.89 18.22
C ALA A 349 8.79 11.39 18.43
N GLU A 350 9.83 10.57 18.29
CA GLU A 350 9.77 9.13 18.56
C GLU A 350 9.46 8.83 20.03
N GLU A 351 10.10 9.54 20.97
CA GLU A 351 9.84 9.37 22.41
C GLU A 351 8.40 9.75 22.79
N ARG A 352 7.86 10.85 22.23
CA ARG A 352 6.45 11.22 22.43
C ARG A 352 5.51 10.12 21.95
N HIS A 353 5.82 9.52 20.80
CA HIS A 353 5.05 8.41 20.27
C HIS A 353 5.14 7.16 21.17
N HIS A 354 6.34 6.79 21.60
CA HIS A 354 6.56 5.63 22.49
C HIS A 354 5.92 5.85 23.87
N ALA A 355 5.95 7.07 24.41
CA ALA A 355 5.28 7.42 25.66
C ALA A 355 3.75 7.20 25.58
N ASN A 356 3.13 7.54 24.45
CA ASN A 356 1.70 7.27 24.22
C ASN A 356 1.39 5.78 24.15
N LEU A 357 2.25 4.97 23.52
CA LEU A 357 2.10 3.51 23.49
C LEU A 357 2.24 2.88 24.88
N ARG A 358 3.21 3.36 25.69
CA ARG A 358 3.44 2.89 27.06
C ARG A 358 2.26 3.13 28.01
N ARG A 359 1.42 4.13 27.73
CA ARG A 359 0.21 4.42 28.53
C ARG A 359 -0.94 3.44 28.31
N LYS A 360 -0.92 2.66 27.23
CA LYS A 360 -2.01 1.72 26.92
C LYS A 360 -1.96 0.48 27.81
N ASN A 361 -3.13 -0.03 28.19
CA ASN A 361 -3.29 -1.32 28.88
C ASN A 361 -3.34 -2.48 27.85
N SER A 362 -2.40 -2.53 26.92
CA SER A 362 -2.27 -3.58 25.90
C SER A 362 -1.01 -4.41 26.13
N PRO A 363 -0.90 -5.62 25.53
CA PRO A 363 0.34 -6.40 25.55
C PRO A 363 1.56 -5.61 25.07
N LEU A 364 1.37 -4.76 24.04
CA LEU A 364 2.42 -3.85 23.57
C LEU A 364 2.78 -2.80 24.62
N GLY A 365 1.78 -2.21 25.28
CA GLY A 365 2.03 -1.26 26.38
C GLY A 365 2.83 -1.87 27.52
N TRP A 366 2.52 -3.11 27.90
CA TRP A 366 3.33 -3.88 28.86
C TRP A 366 4.77 -4.09 28.36
N ALA A 367 4.94 -4.58 27.14
CA ALA A 367 6.26 -4.87 26.59
C ALA A 367 7.14 -3.61 26.46
N MET A 368 6.55 -2.49 26.02
CA MET A 368 7.25 -1.21 25.92
C MET A 368 7.62 -0.64 27.30
N ARG A 369 6.80 -0.85 28.34
CA ARG A 369 7.16 -0.50 29.74
C ARG A 369 8.32 -1.35 30.21
N VAL A 370 8.24 -2.67 30.05
CA VAL A 370 9.33 -3.60 30.44
C VAL A 370 10.65 -3.25 29.75
N LEU A 371 10.65 -2.93 28.46
CA LEU A 371 11.86 -2.53 27.73
C LEU A 371 12.41 -1.17 28.18
N HIS A 372 11.54 -0.24 28.58
CA HIS A 372 11.94 1.08 29.05
C HIS A 372 12.50 1.03 30.48
N ASP A 373 11.87 0.24 31.35
CA ASP A 373 12.23 0.13 32.77
C ASP A 373 13.48 -0.75 32.98
N ASN A 374 13.87 -1.54 31.97
CA ASN A 374 15.06 -2.42 32.00
C ASN A 374 16.04 -2.06 30.86
N PRO A 375 16.73 -0.91 30.90
CA PRO A 375 17.76 -0.57 29.92
C PRO A 375 18.97 -1.52 30.04
N MET A 376 19.69 -1.76 28.94
CA MET A 376 20.95 -2.52 28.99
C MET A 376 22.00 -1.72 29.75
N GLY A 377 22.70 -2.35 30.69
CA GLY A 377 23.83 -1.74 31.40
C GLY A 377 25.02 -1.50 30.47
N ALA A 378 25.99 -0.72 30.94
CA ALA A 378 27.30 -0.63 30.29
C ALA A 378 28.06 -1.95 30.50
N GLY A 379 28.62 -2.54 29.44
CA GLY A 379 29.34 -3.82 29.51
C GLY A 379 28.99 -4.77 28.36
N SER A 380 29.53 -6.00 28.41
CA SER A 380 29.21 -7.03 27.42
C SER A 380 27.88 -7.73 27.74
N ILE A 381 27.24 -8.32 26.72
CA ILE A 381 25.99 -9.09 26.87
C ILE A 381 26.20 -10.34 27.77
N HIS A 382 27.45 -10.81 27.91
CA HIS A 382 27.80 -12.02 28.63
C HIS A 382 27.92 -11.82 30.15
N GLU A 383 27.90 -10.57 30.63
CA GLU A 383 27.89 -10.28 32.07
C GLU A 383 26.55 -10.73 32.68
N PHE A 384 26.59 -11.37 33.85
CA PHE A 384 25.42 -12.00 34.46
C PHE A 384 24.25 -11.03 34.68
N GLU A 385 24.54 -9.78 35.03
CA GLU A 385 23.52 -8.73 35.20
C GLU A 385 22.88 -8.32 33.87
N ASN A 386 23.68 -8.18 32.81
CA ASN A 386 23.17 -7.90 31.46
C ASN A 386 22.40 -9.10 30.87
N LEU A 387 22.83 -10.34 31.17
CA LEU A 387 22.16 -11.56 30.73
C LEU A 387 20.76 -11.71 31.36
N LYS A 388 20.62 -11.43 32.67
CA LYS A 388 19.30 -11.39 33.35
C LYS A 388 18.38 -10.36 32.71
N ILE A 389 18.90 -9.17 32.39
CA ILE A 389 18.15 -8.11 31.72
C ILE A 389 17.72 -8.59 30.33
N VAL A 390 18.60 -9.20 29.56
CA VAL A 390 18.29 -9.75 28.23
C VAL A 390 17.19 -10.80 28.31
N LEU A 391 17.26 -11.74 29.25
CA LEU A 391 16.23 -12.77 29.44
C LEU A 391 14.85 -12.17 29.76
N LYS A 392 14.80 -11.12 30.59
CA LYS A 392 13.55 -10.36 30.86
C LYS A 392 13.05 -9.59 29.63
N ARG A 393 13.96 -9.11 28.78
CA ARG A 393 13.62 -8.33 27.58
C ARG A 393 13.20 -9.21 26.40
N ILE A 394 13.65 -10.46 26.28
CA ILE A 394 13.31 -11.34 25.14
C ILE A 394 11.79 -11.47 24.93
N PRO A 395 10.96 -11.82 25.94
CA PRO A 395 9.51 -11.87 25.76
C PRO A 395 8.93 -10.52 25.33
N ALA A 396 9.42 -9.42 25.91
CA ALA A 396 8.99 -8.08 25.56
C ALA A 396 9.40 -7.69 24.12
N MET A 397 10.60 -8.06 23.66
CA MET A 397 11.06 -7.84 22.28
C MET A 397 10.19 -8.59 21.27
N ILE A 398 9.80 -9.83 21.57
CA ILE A 398 8.90 -10.61 20.72
C ILE A 398 7.53 -9.94 20.63
N VAL A 399 6.95 -9.52 21.77
CA VAL A 399 5.65 -8.84 21.80
C VAL A 399 5.73 -7.49 21.06
N VAL A 400 6.79 -6.72 21.23
CA VAL A 400 7.00 -5.49 20.43
C VAL A 400 7.11 -5.83 18.94
N GLY A 401 7.93 -6.80 18.56
CA GLY A 401 8.08 -7.19 17.15
C GLY A 401 6.75 -7.57 16.48
N LEU A 402 5.88 -8.29 17.19
CA LEU A 402 4.59 -8.75 16.68
C LEU A 402 3.51 -7.67 16.66
N PHE A 403 3.44 -6.81 17.68
CA PHE A 403 2.30 -5.90 17.87
C PHE A 403 2.62 -4.43 17.61
N TYR A 404 3.89 -4.04 17.48
CA TYR A 404 4.27 -2.64 17.28
C TYR A 404 3.66 -2.05 16.01
N GLY A 405 3.75 -2.79 14.88
CA GLY A 405 3.11 -2.39 13.64
C GLY A 405 1.60 -2.23 13.81
N ALA A 406 0.94 -3.19 14.47
CA ALA A 406 -0.52 -3.19 14.58
C ALA A 406 -1.11 -2.04 15.41
N GLU A 407 -0.35 -1.51 16.38
CA GLU A 407 -0.76 -0.37 17.20
C GLU A 407 -0.09 0.95 16.80
N TYR A 408 0.68 0.98 15.72
CA TYR A 408 1.39 2.16 15.26
C TYR A 408 0.41 3.26 14.84
N ASP A 409 0.61 4.47 15.35
CA ASP A 409 -0.20 5.64 15.00
C ASP A 409 0.53 6.49 13.95
N ILE A 410 0.11 6.29 12.70
CA ILE A 410 0.70 6.93 11.52
C ILE A 410 0.48 8.44 11.55
N HIS A 411 -0.65 8.93 12.05
CA HIS A 411 -0.95 10.37 12.05
C HIS A 411 -0.11 11.10 13.08
N THR A 412 0.02 10.55 14.29
CA THR A 412 0.91 11.11 15.30
C THR A 412 2.37 11.12 14.82
N ALA A 413 2.81 10.06 14.13
CA ALA A 413 4.16 10.00 13.56
C ALA A 413 4.39 11.05 12.45
N GLN A 414 3.37 11.37 11.65
CA GLN A 414 3.45 12.40 10.61
C GLN A 414 3.46 13.83 11.19
N ILE A 415 2.69 14.10 12.25
CA ILE A 415 2.68 15.40 12.95
C ILE A 415 4.05 15.68 13.61
N GLY A 416 4.76 14.64 14.06
CA GLY A 416 6.11 14.77 14.63
C GLY A 416 7.18 15.30 13.68
N ILE A 417 6.87 15.47 12.39
CA ILE A 417 7.76 16.01 11.35
C ILE A 417 7.59 17.54 11.21
N GLU A 418 6.58 18.14 11.86
CA GLU A 418 6.39 19.59 11.89
C GLU A 418 7.62 20.31 12.46
N GLY A 419 8.11 21.32 11.73
CA GLY A 419 9.36 22.04 12.05
C GLY A 419 10.65 21.39 11.55
N THR A 420 10.59 20.21 10.92
CA THR A 420 11.75 19.65 10.19
C THR A 420 11.81 20.20 8.75
N PRO A 421 12.98 20.12 8.07
CA PRO A 421 13.08 20.48 6.66
C PRO A 421 12.10 19.73 5.75
N ASP A 422 11.75 18.50 6.12
CA ASP A 422 10.76 17.70 5.39
C ASP A 422 9.33 18.18 5.61
N GLY A 423 8.97 18.56 6.85
CA GLY A 423 7.68 19.16 7.16
C GLY A 423 7.45 20.48 6.41
N LEU A 424 8.49 21.31 6.29
CA LEU A 424 8.45 22.56 5.51
C LEU A 424 8.26 22.32 4.00
N ARG A 425 8.87 21.26 3.46
CA ARG A 425 8.66 20.86 2.06
C ARG A 425 7.23 20.38 1.82
N MET A 426 6.67 19.62 2.76
CA MET A 426 5.29 19.16 2.71
C MET A 426 4.29 20.32 2.79
N SER A 427 4.47 21.25 3.75
CA SER A 427 3.58 22.41 3.88
C SER A 427 3.58 23.29 2.63
N ARG A 428 4.74 23.47 1.99
CA ARG A 428 4.85 24.15 0.69
C ARG A 428 3.98 23.48 -0.37
N VAL A 429 4.07 22.16 -0.52
CA VAL A 429 3.28 21.41 -1.50
C VAL A 429 1.79 21.52 -1.20
N TYR A 430 1.42 21.45 0.08
CA TYR A 430 0.02 21.53 0.51
C TYR A 430 -0.59 22.91 0.28
N SER A 431 0.19 23.98 0.42
CA SER A 431 -0.26 25.35 0.14
C SER A 431 -0.66 25.56 -1.33
N GLN A 432 -0.12 24.74 -2.24
CA GLN A 432 -0.38 24.81 -3.67
C GLN A 432 -1.52 23.88 -4.12
N ALA A 433 -1.99 23.00 -3.25
CA ALA A 433 -3.07 22.06 -3.55
C ALA A 433 -4.43 22.68 -3.22
N THR A 434 -5.38 22.61 -4.15
CA THR A 434 -6.76 23.08 -3.90
C THR A 434 -7.45 22.21 -2.85
N LYS A 435 -7.88 22.80 -1.74
CA LYS A 435 -8.64 22.10 -0.69
C LYS A 435 -10.13 22.10 -1.08
N TYR A 436 -10.75 20.93 -1.13
CA TYR A 436 -12.18 20.78 -1.47
C TYR A 436 -13.06 20.76 -0.21
N PRO A 437 -14.38 20.98 -0.34
CA PRO A 437 -15.28 20.98 0.80
C PRO A 437 -15.28 19.64 1.56
N ASN A 438 -15.21 19.70 2.89
CA ASN A 438 -15.08 18.51 3.74
C ASN A 438 -16.25 17.52 3.60
N GLN A 439 -17.44 18.00 3.25
CA GLN A 439 -18.62 17.16 2.99
C GLN A 439 -18.44 16.25 1.76
N VAL A 440 -17.79 16.78 0.72
CA VAL A 440 -17.48 16.01 -0.49
C VAL A 440 -16.40 14.98 -0.15
N GLU A 441 -15.34 15.40 0.56
CA GLU A 441 -14.26 14.48 0.97
C GLU A 441 -14.76 13.39 1.91
N TYR A 442 -15.72 13.68 2.79
CA TYR A 442 -16.37 12.67 3.63
C TYR A 442 -17.07 11.59 2.81
N LEU A 443 -17.81 12.00 1.78
CA LEU A 443 -18.45 11.07 0.86
C LEU A 443 -17.41 10.22 0.11
N TYR A 444 -16.36 10.88 -0.39
CA TYR A 444 -15.27 10.20 -1.08
C TYR A 444 -14.47 9.28 -0.15
N SER A 445 -14.50 9.45 1.17
CA SER A 445 -13.87 8.49 2.09
C SER A 445 -14.50 7.11 2.01
N PHE A 446 -15.82 7.01 1.80
CA PHE A 446 -16.50 5.73 1.60
C PHE A 446 -16.11 5.11 0.25
N ILE A 447 -16.05 5.94 -0.80
CA ILE A 447 -15.61 5.53 -2.13
C ILE A 447 -14.15 5.06 -2.07
N GLN A 448 -13.30 5.76 -1.34
CA GLN A 448 -11.89 5.44 -1.24
C GLN A 448 -11.65 4.11 -0.54
N ILE A 449 -12.45 3.75 0.47
CA ILE A 449 -12.35 2.41 1.07
C ILE A 449 -12.58 1.33 -0.01
N ILE A 450 -13.54 1.53 -0.91
CA ILE A 450 -13.83 0.59 -2.00
C ILE A 450 -12.66 0.52 -2.99
N THR A 451 -12.15 1.68 -3.43
CA THR A 451 -11.02 1.71 -4.38
C THR A 451 -9.74 1.14 -3.76
N ALA A 452 -9.50 1.34 -2.46
CA ALA A 452 -8.39 0.74 -1.74
C ALA A 452 -8.52 -0.78 -1.67
N CYS A 453 -9.72 -1.30 -1.40
CA CYS A 453 -10.00 -2.74 -1.46
C CYS A 453 -9.77 -3.31 -2.87
N THR A 454 -10.21 -2.60 -3.93
CA THR A 454 -9.94 -3.00 -5.32
C THR A 454 -8.45 -2.99 -5.65
N ALA A 455 -7.72 -1.98 -5.20
CA ALA A 455 -6.27 -1.89 -5.39
C ALA A 455 -5.54 -3.01 -4.64
N SER A 456 -5.93 -3.33 -3.41
CA SER A 456 -5.38 -4.43 -2.60
C SER A 456 -5.71 -5.80 -3.22
N PHE A 457 -6.91 -5.98 -3.78
CA PHE A 457 -7.24 -7.17 -4.55
C PHE A 457 -6.36 -7.33 -5.79
N ALA A 458 -6.18 -6.26 -6.58
CA ALA A 458 -5.32 -6.26 -7.76
C ALA A 458 -3.84 -6.49 -7.40
N HIS A 459 -3.39 -5.95 -6.27
CA HIS A 459 -2.06 -6.16 -5.70
C HIS A 459 -1.85 -7.64 -5.35
N GLY A 460 -2.75 -8.24 -4.55
CA GLY A 460 -2.64 -9.64 -4.15
C GLY A 460 -2.68 -10.61 -5.35
N ALA A 461 -3.46 -10.27 -6.38
CA ALA A 461 -3.47 -11.01 -7.64
C ALA A 461 -2.13 -10.95 -8.42
N ASN A 462 -1.37 -9.86 -8.27
CA ASN A 462 -0.13 -9.66 -9.00
C ASN A 462 1.08 -10.17 -8.21
N ASP A 463 1.26 -9.69 -6.99
CA ASP A 463 2.53 -9.79 -6.25
C ASP A 463 2.65 -11.13 -5.51
N VAL A 464 1.54 -11.76 -5.08
CA VAL A 464 1.58 -13.15 -4.57
C VAL A 464 1.99 -14.13 -5.65
N GLY A 465 1.52 -13.91 -6.89
CA GLY A 465 1.94 -14.73 -8.03
C GLY A 465 3.45 -14.67 -8.23
N ASN A 466 4.05 -13.49 -8.10
CA ASN A 466 5.49 -13.31 -8.27
C ASN A 466 6.30 -14.07 -7.21
N ALA A 467 5.91 -13.95 -5.94
CA ALA A 467 6.55 -14.62 -4.81
C ALA A 467 6.38 -16.15 -4.85
N VAL A 468 5.15 -16.63 -5.11
CA VAL A 468 4.84 -18.07 -5.10
C VAL A 468 5.49 -18.81 -6.26
N GLY A 469 5.74 -18.16 -7.40
CA GLY A 469 6.35 -18.80 -8.58
C GLY A 469 7.74 -19.39 -8.29
N VAL A 470 8.58 -18.64 -7.56
CA VAL A 470 9.94 -19.09 -7.22
C VAL A 470 9.90 -20.20 -6.17
N TRP A 471 9.05 -20.08 -5.15
CA TRP A 471 8.91 -21.12 -4.13
C TRP A 471 8.28 -22.42 -4.66
N ALA A 472 7.28 -22.32 -5.53
CA ALA A 472 6.69 -23.47 -6.20
C ALA A 472 7.72 -24.18 -7.09
N GLY A 473 8.59 -23.41 -7.78
CA GLY A 473 9.72 -23.95 -8.52
C GLY A 473 10.68 -24.74 -7.64
N MET A 474 11.06 -24.19 -6.47
CA MET A 474 11.90 -24.88 -5.48
C MET A 474 11.25 -26.16 -4.96
N TYR A 475 9.96 -26.11 -4.59
CA TYR A 475 9.24 -27.26 -4.07
C TYR A 475 9.10 -28.38 -5.11
N ALA A 476 8.79 -28.04 -6.37
CA ALA A 476 8.69 -29.00 -7.46
C ALA A 476 10.05 -29.67 -7.73
N ALA A 477 11.14 -28.88 -7.78
CA ALA A 477 12.48 -29.42 -7.96
C ALA A 477 12.87 -30.40 -6.84
N TRP A 478 12.65 -30.00 -5.57
CA TRP A 478 12.99 -30.82 -4.40
C TRP A 478 12.16 -32.11 -4.29
N SER A 479 10.84 -32.04 -4.55
CA SER A 479 9.92 -33.18 -4.37
C SER A 479 9.96 -34.19 -5.51
N THR A 480 10.18 -33.74 -6.75
CA THR A 480 10.16 -34.62 -7.93
C THR A 480 11.55 -35.10 -8.34
N GLY A 481 12.61 -34.43 -7.88
CA GLY A 481 13.98 -34.66 -8.30
C GLY A 481 14.25 -34.29 -9.77
N LYS A 482 13.30 -33.62 -10.44
CA LYS A 482 13.39 -33.15 -11.82
C LYS A 482 13.22 -31.63 -11.86
N PRO A 483 13.81 -30.95 -12.85
CA PRO A 483 13.55 -29.53 -13.03
C PRO A 483 12.06 -29.27 -13.18
N ALA A 484 11.61 -28.19 -12.55
CA ALA A 484 10.20 -27.88 -12.50
C ALA A 484 9.69 -27.53 -13.92
N ALA A 485 8.77 -28.34 -14.47
CA ALA A 485 8.28 -28.17 -15.84
C ALA A 485 7.58 -26.81 -16.04
N ALA A 486 7.71 -26.23 -17.23
CA ALA A 486 7.25 -24.86 -17.50
C ALA A 486 5.73 -24.64 -17.25
N LYS A 487 4.90 -25.68 -17.40
CA LYS A 487 3.43 -25.56 -17.28
C LYS A 487 2.83 -26.13 -15.99
N GLU A 488 3.64 -26.47 -15.00
CA GLU A 488 3.12 -27.08 -13.77
C GLU A 488 2.31 -26.06 -12.94
N SER A 489 1.06 -26.41 -12.63
CA SER A 489 0.15 -25.54 -11.89
C SER A 489 0.55 -25.42 -10.42
N VAL A 490 0.65 -24.21 -9.90
CA VAL A 490 0.94 -23.97 -8.48
C VAL A 490 -0.24 -24.42 -7.60
N PRO A 491 -0.01 -25.27 -6.58
CA PRO A 491 -1.04 -25.65 -5.62
C PRO A 491 -1.61 -24.45 -4.85
N LEU A 492 -2.93 -24.44 -4.62
CA LEU A 492 -3.62 -23.35 -3.90
C LEU A 492 -3.10 -23.16 -2.47
N TRP A 493 -2.66 -24.22 -1.80
CA TRP A 493 -2.12 -24.11 -0.44
C TRP A 493 -0.82 -23.28 -0.39
N GLN A 494 0.01 -23.35 -1.44
CA GLN A 494 1.24 -22.54 -1.51
C GLN A 494 0.90 -21.06 -1.67
N ILE A 495 -0.08 -20.75 -2.52
CA ILE A 495 -0.60 -19.39 -2.71
C ILE A 495 -1.15 -18.85 -1.38
N ALA A 496 -1.91 -19.67 -0.65
CA ALA A 496 -2.48 -19.28 0.65
C ALA A 496 -1.39 -18.95 1.68
N VAL A 497 -0.34 -19.77 1.78
CA VAL A 497 0.78 -19.53 2.71
C VAL A 497 1.49 -18.22 2.37
N ILE A 498 1.85 -18.01 1.10
CA ILE A 498 2.52 -16.76 0.67
C ILE A 498 1.63 -15.54 0.90
N ALA A 499 0.33 -15.63 0.59
CA ALA A 499 -0.61 -14.54 0.84
C ALA A 499 -0.73 -14.19 2.33
N LEU A 500 -0.76 -15.20 3.22
CA LEU A 500 -0.77 -15.00 4.66
C LEU A 500 0.53 -14.36 5.17
N THR A 501 1.68 -14.82 4.68
CA THR A 501 2.99 -14.25 5.03
C THR A 501 3.12 -12.80 4.58
N LEU A 502 2.60 -12.47 3.40
CA LEU A 502 2.50 -11.11 2.88
C LEU A 502 1.61 -10.24 3.78
N CYS A 503 0.42 -10.71 4.15
CA CYS A 503 -0.45 -9.98 5.08
C CYS A 503 0.23 -9.77 6.45
N PHE A 504 0.93 -10.78 6.95
CA PHE A 504 1.70 -10.70 8.19
C PHE A 504 2.82 -9.65 8.11
N GLY A 505 3.51 -9.55 6.97
CA GLY A 505 4.51 -8.51 6.71
C GLY A 505 3.93 -7.10 6.73
N PHE A 506 2.76 -6.90 6.12
CA PHE A 506 2.06 -5.61 6.18
C PHE A 506 1.69 -5.23 7.62
N ILE A 507 1.08 -6.16 8.37
CA ILE A 507 0.61 -5.93 9.75
C ILE A 507 1.76 -5.58 10.69
N THR A 508 2.88 -6.28 10.58
CA THR A 508 4.01 -6.14 11.51
C THR A 508 4.99 -5.04 11.12
N TYR A 509 5.25 -4.84 9.81
CA TYR A 509 6.35 -3.98 9.34
C TYR A 509 5.93 -2.91 8.33
N GLY A 510 4.69 -2.92 7.83
CA GLY A 510 4.18 -1.94 6.85
C GLY A 510 4.20 -0.48 7.31
N TYR A 511 4.19 -0.25 8.63
CA TYR A 511 4.22 1.10 9.22
C TYR A 511 5.43 1.93 8.78
N ASN A 512 6.58 1.28 8.51
CA ASN A 512 7.80 1.98 8.07
C ASN A 512 7.63 2.69 6.74
N ILE A 513 6.82 2.12 5.86
CA ILE A 513 6.57 2.67 4.54
C ILE A 513 5.38 3.63 4.60
N MET A 514 4.32 3.29 5.34
CA MET A 514 3.14 4.14 5.48
C MET A 514 3.42 5.51 6.12
N LYS A 515 4.39 5.60 7.04
CA LYS A 515 4.80 6.89 7.63
C LYS A 515 5.49 7.80 6.60
N VAL A 516 6.00 7.26 5.50
CA VAL A 516 6.79 8.01 4.49
C VAL A 516 6.01 8.25 3.20
N MET A 517 5.27 7.27 2.67
CA MET A 517 4.73 7.38 1.31
C MET A 517 3.56 8.35 1.18
N GLY A 518 2.58 8.30 2.09
CA GLY A 518 1.31 9.02 1.87
C GLY A 518 1.51 10.51 1.62
N ASN A 519 1.98 11.24 2.61
CA ASN A 519 1.85 12.69 2.59
C ASN A 519 3.07 13.45 2.01
N LYS A 520 4.13 12.75 1.60
CA LYS A 520 5.40 13.40 1.20
C LYS A 520 5.50 13.79 -0.27
N ILE A 521 4.69 13.18 -1.15
CA ILE A 521 4.72 13.41 -2.60
C ILE A 521 3.75 14.52 -3.00
N THR A 522 2.50 14.44 -2.53
CA THR A 522 1.42 15.38 -2.83
C THR A 522 0.41 15.41 -1.68
N TYR A 523 -0.54 16.35 -1.74
CA TYR A 523 -1.65 16.40 -0.79
C TYR A 523 -2.66 15.27 -1.07
N HIS A 524 -2.85 14.37 -0.12
CA HIS A 524 -3.84 13.30 -0.21
C HIS A 524 -5.17 13.70 0.46
N SER A 525 -6.19 13.88 -0.36
CA SER A 525 -7.59 13.90 0.08
C SER A 525 -8.32 12.66 -0.41
N PRO A 526 -9.45 12.26 0.21
CA PRO A 526 -10.19 11.07 -0.23
C PRO A 526 -10.54 11.00 -1.73
N SER A 527 -10.94 12.12 -2.33
CA SER A 527 -11.20 12.25 -3.78
C SER A 527 -9.94 11.98 -4.64
N ARG A 528 -8.78 12.47 -4.20
CA ARG A 528 -7.49 12.25 -4.86
C ARG A 528 -7.02 10.82 -4.68
N GLY A 529 -7.08 10.31 -3.46
CA GLY A 529 -6.62 8.96 -3.12
C GLY A 529 -7.42 7.89 -3.85
N SER A 530 -8.75 8.03 -3.93
CA SER A 530 -9.59 7.12 -4.73
C SER A 530 -9.21 7.11 -6.21
N SER A 531 -8.86 8.27 -6.78
CA SER A 531 -8.36 8.37 -8.16
C SER A 531 -7.00 7.69 -8.34
N MET A 532 -6.10 7.85 -7.37
CA MET A 532 -4.75 7.26 -7.41
C MET A 532 -4.82 5.74 -7.34
N GLU A 533 -5.58 5.21 -6.39
CA GLU A 533 -5.79 3.78 -6.18
C GLU A 533 -6.41 3.12 -7.42
N MET A 534 -7.44 3.74 -8.00
CA MET A 534 -8.13 3.21 -9.17
C MET A 534 -7.27 3.30 -10.44
N GLY A 535 -6.54 4.40 -10.64
CA GLY A 535 -5.58 4.51 -11.76
C GLY A 535 -4.47 3.47 -11.69
N ALA A 536 -3.95 3.20 -10.48
CA ALA A 536 -2.98 2.14 -10.26
C ALA A 536 -3.57 0.75 -10.51
N ALA A 537 -4.76 0.46 -9.98
CA ALA A 537 -5.43 -0.83 -10.17
C ALA A 537 -5.73 -1.12 -11.65
N ILE A 538 -6.21 -0.14 -12.42
CA ILE A 538 -6.44 -0.27 -13.87
C ILE A 538 -5.12 -0.58 -14.58
N THR A 539 -4.05 0.13 -14.24
CA THR A 539 -2.74 -0.07 -14.89
C THR A 539 -2.18 -1.45 -14.62
N VAL A 540 -2.19 -1.88 -13.35
CA VAL A 540 -1.79 -3.25 -12.97
C VAL A 540 -2.59 -4.24 -13.80
N MET A 541 -3.89 -4.02 -13.96
CA MET A 541 -4.78 -4.89 -14.73
C MET A 541 -4.52 -4.91 -16.25
N VAL A 542 -4.24 -3.78 -16.87
CA VAL A 542 -3.93 -3.72 -18.31
C VAL A 542 -2.63 -4.48 -18.59
N PHE A 543 -1.57 -4.21 -17.84
CA PHE A 543 -0.29 -4.90 -18.06
C PHE A 543 -0.37 -6.39 -17.71
N SER A 544 -1.20 -6.72 -16.73
CA SER A 544 -1.54 -8.10 -16.39
C SER A 544 -2.11 -8.90 -17.56
N GLN A 545 -2.87 -8.27 -18.48
CA GLN A 545 -3.40 -8.92 -19.68
C GLN A 545 -2.28 -9.29 -20.66
N TYR A 546 -1.27 -8.43 -20.77
CA TYR A 546 -0.09 -8.66 -21.61
C TYR A 546 0.94 -9.58 -20.95
N LYS A 547 0.63 -10.18 -19.79
CA LYS A 547 1.53 -11.05 -19.02
C LYS A 547 2.85 -10.37 -18.67
N LEU A 548 2.85 -9.04 -18.56
CA LEU A 548 4.02 -8.29 -18.15
C LEU A 548 4.02 -8.17 -16.62
N PRO A 549 5.09 -8.59 -15.92
CA PRO A 549 5.22 -8.34 -14.49
C PRO A 549 5.35 -6.83 -14.26
N VAL A 550 4.51 -6.28 -13.40
CA VAL A 550 4.48 -4.83 -13.11
C VAL A 550 4.62 -4.58 -11.62
N SER A 551 5.29 -3.47 -11.30
CA SER A 551 5.36 -2.98 -9.93
C SER A 551 4.13 -2.16 -9.57
N THR A 552 3.39 -2.65 -8.58
CA THR A 552 2.29 -1.95 -7.91
C THR A 552 2.76 -0.62 -7.29
N THR A 553 3.93 -0.61 -6.66
CA THR A 553 4.60 0.59 -6.10
C THR A 553 4.88 1.67 -7.15
N MET A 554 5.32 1.28 -8.35
CA MET A 554 5.51 2.23 -9.46
C MET A 554 4.18 2.76 -9.98
N CYS A 555 3.17 1.89 -10.10
CA CYS A 555 1.83 2.29 -10.51
C CYS A 555 1.23 3.33 -9.57
N ILE A 556 1.23 3.10 -8.25
CA ILE A 556 0.63 4.05 -7.30
C ILE A 556 1.43 5.36 -7.23
N THR A 557 2.75 5.30 -7.32
CA THR A 557 3.60 6.51 -7.40
C THR A 557 3.30 7.32 -8.66
N GLY A 558 3.19 6.65 -9.81
CA GLY A 558 2.80 7.27 -11.09
C GLY A 558 1.43 7.94 -11.01
N ALA A 559 0.41 7.23 -10.50
CA ALA A 559 -0.92 7.78 -10.30
C ALA A 559 -0.91 8.98 -9.32
N THR A 560 -0.09 8.92 -8.28
CA THR A 560 0.09 10.00 -7.31
C THR A 560 0.64 11.27 -7.96
N VAL A 561 1.66 11.13 -8.82
CA VAL A 561 2.21 12.25 -9.61
C VAL A 561 1.16 12.78 -10.58
N GLY A 562 0.49 11.91 -11.34
CA GLY A 562 -0.55 12.29 -12.29
C GLY A 562 -1.68 13.11 -11.66
N VAL A 563 -2.25 12.63 -10.56
CA VAL A 563 -3.29 13.35 -9.81
C VAL A 563 -2.75 14.64 -9.18
N GLY A 564 -1.51 14.64 -8.71
CA GLY A 564 -0.85 15.82 -8.17
C GLY A 564 -0.73 16.96 -9.19
N LEU A 565 -0.44 16.63 -10.46
CA LEU A 565 -0.33 17.58 -11.57
C LEU A 565 -1.68 18.22 -11.94
N CYS A 566 -2.80 17.53 -11.71
CA CYS A 566 -4.15 18.05 -11.98
C CYS A 566 -4.57 19.22 -11.06
N ASN A 567 -3.77 19.55 -10.04
CA ASN A 567 -3.94 20.77 -9.24
C ASN A 567 -3.66 22.05 -10.04
N GLY A 568 -3.07 21.94 -11.24
CA GLY A 568 -2.81 23.08 -12.13
C GLY A 568 -1.46 23.77 -11.88
N THR A 569 -0.69 23.32 -10.88
CA THR A 569 0.68 23.80 -10.64
C THR A 569 1.64 22.64 -10.48
N LEU A 570 2.81 22.72 -11.11
CA LEU A 570 3.89 21.72 -10.93
C LEU A 570 4.43 21.71 -9.49
N LYS A 571 4.20 22.78 -8.73
CA LYS A 571 4.62 22.94 -7.33
C LYS A 571 3.75 22.14 -6.35
N ALA A 572 2.61 21.63 -6.78
CA ALA A 572 1.76 20.72 -6.00
C ALA A 572 2.33 19.28 -5.94
N VAL A 573 3.49 19.02 -6.57
CA VAL A 573 4.22 17.76 -6.48
C VAL A 573 5.63 18.01 -5.94
N ASN A 574 6.07 17.17 -5.01
CA ASN A 574 7.41 17.21 -4.47
C ASN A 574 8.42 16.49 -5.41
N TRP A 575 8.94 17.20 -6.40
CA TRP A 575 9.87 16.62 -7.40
C TRP A 575 11.15 16.03 -6.81
N ASN A 576 11.66 16.58 -5.71
CA ASN A 576 12.84 16.01 -5.04
C ASN A 576 12.54 14.61 -4.49
N ARG A 577 11.33 14.40 -3.96
CA ARG A 577 10.92 13.08 -3.47
C ARG A 577 10.62 12.12 -4.62
N VAL A 578 9.96 12.59 -5.67
CA VAL A 578 9.73 11.79 -6.89
C VAL A 578 11.06 11.33 -7.49
N GLY A 579 12.04 12.23 -7.63
CA GLY A 579 13.37 11.91 -8.14
C GLY A 579 14.11 10.87 -7.30
N LEU A 580 14.04 10.96 -5.97
CA LEU A 580 14.63 9.94 -5.08
C LEU A 580 13.97 8.58 -5.20
N VAL A 581 12.65 8.53 -5.40
CA VAL A 581 11.90 7.28 -5.61
C VAL A 581 12.23 6.68 -6.99
N ILE A 582 12.30 7.48 -8.04
CA ILE A 582 12.73 7.00 -9.37
C ILE A 582 14.16 6.47 -9.31
N LEU A 583 15.05 7.18 -8.60
CA LEU A 583 16.44 6.75 -8.40
C LEU A 583 16.50 5.41 -7.65
N SER A 584 15.68 5.21 -6.61
CA SER A 584 15.65 3.91 -5.90
C SER A 584 15.22 2.76 -6.82
N TRP A 585 14.33 3.01 -7.79
CA TRP A 585 13.93 2.01 -8.78
C TRP A 585 15.08 1.62 -9.70
N PHE A 586 15.83 2.59 -10.21
CA PHE A 586 17.01 2.32 -11.05
C PHE A 586 18.12 1.60 -10.28
N PHE A 587 18.37 1.96 -9.02
CA PHE A 587 19.37 1.27 -8.18
C PHE A 587 18.94 -0.12 -7.74
N THR A 588 17.63 -0.38 -7.64
CA THR A 588 17.11 -1.70 -7.26
C THR A 588 17.57 -2.80 -8.23
N VAL A 589 17.62 -2.49 -9.53
CA VAL A 589 18.01 -3.45 -10.56
C VAL A 589 19.43 -4.00 -10.39
N PRO A 590 20.50 -3.16 -10.42
CA PRO A 590 21.86 -3.65 -10.23
C PRO A 590 22.08 -4.19 -8.82
N CYS A 591 21.52 -3.56 -7.77
CA CYS A 591 21.76 -4.03 -6.40
C CYS A 591 21.17 -5.42 -6.14
N ALA A 592 19.89 -5.64 -6.47
CA ALA A 592 19.28 -6.95 -6.28
C ALA A 592 19.90 -8.03 -7.19
N GLY A 593 20.23 -7.66 -8.44
CA GLY A 593 20.92 -8.55 -9.37
C GLY A 593 22.31 -8.97 -8.92
N VAL A 594 23.12 -8.01 -8.42
CA VAL A 594 24.45 -8.32 -7.89
C VAL A 594 24.36 -9.19 -6.64
N ILE A 595 23.45 -8.91 -5.71
CA ILE A 595 23.31 -9.75 -4.51
C ILE A 595 22.93 -11.19 -4.90
N GLY A 596 21.92 -11.37 -5.76
CA GLY A 596 21.52 -12.70 -6.24
C GLY A 596 22.64 -13.43 -7.00
N GLY A 597 23.30 -12.73 -7.92
CA GLY A 597 24.39 -13.28 -8.72
C GLY A 597 25.64 -13.64 -7.90
N VAL A 598 26.02 -12.81 -6.93
CA VAL A 598 27.16 -13.09 -6.02
C VAL A 598 26.84 -14.27 -5.12
N LEU A 599 25.63 -14.34 -4.55
CA LEU A 599 25.22 -15.49 -3.73
C LEU A 599 25.30 -16.80 -4.54
N MET A 600 24.83 -16.77 -5.78
CA MET A 600 24.92 -17.94 -6.66
C MET A 600 26.36 -18.27 -7.06
N GLY A 601 27.15 -17.25 -7.42
CA GLY A 601 28.56 -17.42 -7.76
C GLY A 601 29.37 -18.01 -6.61
N LEU A 602 29.14 -17.56 -5.37
CA LEU A 602 29.76 -18.13 -4.19
C LEU A 602 29.34 -19.59 -3.99
N ALA A 603 28.05 -19.89 -4.10
CA ALA A 603 27.53 -21.25 -3.91
C ALA A 603 28.01 -22.25 -4.99
N LEU A 604 28.21 -21.79 -6.23
CA LEU A 604 28.77 -22.63 -7.29
C LEU A 604 30.27 -22.89 -7.11
N ASN A 605 31.01 -21.90 -6.59
CA ASN A 605 32.47 -21.98 -6.42
C ASN A 605 32.92 -22.42 -5.02
N THR A 606 31.99 -22.68 -4.09
CA THR A 606 32.35 -23.27 -2.79
C THR A 606 33.01 -24.64 -2.98
N PRO A 607 33.99 -25.01 -2.14
CA PRO A 607 34.64 -26.31 -2.24
C PRO A 607 33.61 -27.44 -2.10
N HIS A 608 33.51 -28.28 -3.12
CA HIS A 608 32.71 -29.50 -3.08
C HIS A 608 33.63 -30.64 -2.62
N PHE A 609 33.26 -31.32 -1.53
CA PHE A 609 34.01 -32.46 -0.97
C PHE A 609 33.47 -33.79 -1.48
#